data_AF-A0A2W7KN78-F1
#
_entry.id   AF-A0A2W7KN78-F1
#
_cell.length_a   1.000
_cell.length_b   1.000
_cell.length_c   1.000
_cell.angle_alpha   90.00
_cell.angle_beta   90.00
_cell.angle_gamma   90.00
#
_symmetry.space_group_name_H-M   'P 1'
#
loop_
_entity.id
_entity.type
_entity.pdbx_description
1 polymer ?
#
loop_
_entity_poly.entity_id
_entity_poly.type
_entity_poly.pdbx_seq_one_letter_code
_entity_poly.pdbx_strand_id
1 'polypeptide(L)'
;MSILTQGTQVFALMPPLTGTGPSTVVEVECATAFNPGGSPAEQIEDTCLSSTSRTYKKGLRTPGQASLTINADPNSASHVRLHQLSETDGDTTIKWAVGWSDGTAVPTVAAAGSLDTITVTAGGSGYTSAPTVTLTGGGGSGATAVAVLEDDEVVAINITNPGTGYTSAPTVGFTGGAGSGAAATATVNLEEDFVLPPSRTWFVFEGYVADFPFDFAANAVVSTAVSIQRSGGSAWIKKTT
;
A
#
# COMPACT_ATOMS: atom_id res chain seq x y z
N MET A 1 17.42 9.11 21.25
CA MET A 1 16.72 10.15 22.02
C MET A 1 15.23 9.99 21.78
N SER A 2 14.39 10.20 22.78
CA SER A 2 12.93 10.21 22.62
C SER A 2 12.52 11.38 21.72
N ILE A 3 11.45 11.20 20.93
CA ILE A 3 10.90 12.20 20.02
C ILE A 3 9.64 12.78 20.63
N LEU A 4 9.45 14.09 20.52
CA LEU A 4 8.25 14.78 21.02
C LEU A 4 7.05 14.46 20.14
N THR A 5 5.84 14.49 20.70
CA THR A 5 4.62 14.23 19.91
C THR A 5 4.21 15.45 19.08
N GLN A 6 4.56 16.66 19.51
CA GLN A 6 4.22 17.91 18.81
C GLN A 6 4.94 18.00 17.46
N GLY A 7 4.19 18.14 16.37
CA GLY A 7 4.69 18.08 15.00
C GLY A 7 4.45 16.73 14.31
N THR A 8 3.83 15.77 14.99
CA THR A 8 3.34 14.54 14.34
C THR A 8 2.16 14.88 13.43
N GLN A 9 2.17 14.34 12.21
CA GLN A 9 1.08 14.50 11.24
C GLN A 9 0.58 13.13 10.80
N VAL A 10 -0.73 13.03 10.58
CA VAL A 10 -1.39 11.81 10.10
C VAL A 10 -1.86 12.06 8.68
N PHE A 11 -1.48 11.19 7.75
CA PHE A 11 -1.86 11.25 6.36
C PHE A 11 -2.64 10.00 5.99
N ALA A 12 -3.61 10.16 5.09
CA ALA A 12 -4.39 9.07 4.52
C ALA A 12 -4.35 9.17 2.99
N LEU A 13 -4.22 8.03 2.32
CA LEU A 13 -4.31 7.95 0.86
C LEU A 13 -5.78 7.74 0.50
N MET A 14 -6.48 8.82 0.20
CA MET A 14 -7.93 8.80 0.03
C MET A 14 -8.32 8.64 -1.44
N PRO A 15 -9.17 7.65 -1.80
CA PRO A 15 -9.71 7.50 -3.14
C PRO A 15 -10.62 8.69 -3.49
N PRO A 16 -10.83 9.02 -4.77
CA PRO A 16 -11.67 10.15 -5.19
C PRO A 16 -13.10 10.06 -4.63
N LEU A 17 -13.72 11.23 -4.36
CA LEU A 17 -15.09 11.36 -3.84
C LEU A 17 -16.13 10.68 -4.72
N THR A 18 -15.94 10.75 -6.04
CA THR A 18 -16.87 10.20 -7.04
C THR A 18 -16.08 9.80 -8.28
N GLY A 19 -16.42 8.65 -8.88
CA GLY A 19 -15.86 8.20 -10.15
C GLY A 19 -14.49 7.52 -10.03
N THR A 20 -13.82 7.34 -11.17
CA THR A 20 -12.49 6.72 -11.27
C THR A 20 -11.44 7.80 -11.48
N GLY A 21 -10.77 8.18 -10.40
CA GLY A 21 -9.71 9.18 -10.37
C GLY A 21 -8.58 8.74 -9.43
N PRO A 22 -7.42 9.42 -9.46
CA PRO A 22 -6.30 9.05 -8.62
C PRO A 22 -6.61 9.33 -7.15
N SER A 23 -6.07 8.49 -6.27
CA SER A 23 -6.06 8.75 -4.84
C SER A 23 -5.19 9.97 -4.55
N THR A 24 -5.51 10.63 -3.44
CA THR A 24 -4.82 11.85 -3.03
C THR A 24 -4.30 11.66 -1.61
N VAL A 25 -3.07 12.14 -1.36
CA VAL A 25 -2.57 12.25 0.01
C VAL A 25 -3.34 13.40 0.67
N VAL A 26 -4.07 13.07 1.72
CA VAL A 26 -4.79 14.04 2.54
C VAL A 26 -4.21 14.01 3.95
N GLU A 27 -3.75 15.17 4.43
CA GLU A 27 -3.40 15.34 5.83
C GLU A 27 -4.68 15.40 6.67
N VAL A 28 -4.75 14.64 7.76
CA VAL A 28 -5.81 14.79 8.74
C VAL A 28 -5.44 15.95 9.66
N GLU A 29 -6.02 17.10 9.36
CA GLU A 29 -5.81 18.32 10.12
C GLU A 29 -6.32 18.17 11.56
N CYS A 30 -5.80 19.00 12.46
CA CYS A 30 -6.27 19.10 13.85
C CYS A 30 -6.31 17.78 14.65
N ALA A 31 -5.48 16.80 14.28
CA ALA A 31 -5.25 15.59 15.08
C ALA A 31 -4.61 15.94 16.44
N THR A 32 -5.31 15.62 17.52
CA THR A 32 -4.88 15.91 18.90
C THR A 32 -4.28 14.69 19.60
N ALA A 33 -4.69 13.48 19.20
CA ALA A 33 -4.13 12.24 19.70
C ALA A 33 -4.23 11.13 18.65
N PHE A 34 -3.26 10.23 18.63
CA PHE A 34 -3.29 9.05 17.78
C PHE A 34 -2.74 7.84 18.53
N ASN A 35 -3.47 6.74 18.48
CA ASN A 35 -3.04 5.44 18.97
C ASN A 35 -3.16 4.42 17.82
N PRO A 36 -2.05 3.85 17.33
CA PRO A 36 -2.08 2.90 16.21
C PRO A 36 -2.70 1.54 16.55
N GLY A 37 -3.05 1.28 17.81
CA GLY A 37 -3.55 -0.03 18.24
C GLY A 37 -2.48 -1.12 18.22
N GLY A 38 -2.71 -2.17 19.01
CA GLY A 38 -1.86 -3.36 19.02
C GLY A 38 -2.18 -4.31 17.87
N SER A 39 -1.28 -5.26 17.61
CA SER A 39 -1.57 -6.40 16.73
C SER A 39 -0.90 -7.66 17.30
N PRO A 40 -1.42 -8.17 18.44
CA PRO A 40 -0.87 -9.37 19.06
C PRO A 40 -1.03 -10.57 18.13
N ALA A 41 -0.06 -11.49 18.19
CA ALA A 41 -0.18 -12.76 17.50
C ALA A 41 -0.99 -13.73 18.34
N GLU A 42 -1.87 -14.49 17.70
CA GLU A 42 -2.59 -15.57 18.36
C GLU A 42 -1.64 -16.68 18.79
N GLN A 43 -2.04 -17.43 19.82
CA GLN A 43 -1.29 -18.57 20.32
C GLN A 43 -1.94 -19.85 19.79
N ILE A 44 -1.21 -20.59 18.95
CA ILE A 44 -1.63 -21.92 18.52
C ILE A 44 -1.06 -22.91 19.51
N GLU A 45 -1.94 -23.60 20.24
CA GLU A 45 -1.51 -24.67 21.14
C GLU A 45 -1.01 -25.86 20.30
N ASP A 46 0.23 -26.28 20.54
CA ASP A 46 0.89 -27.40 19.87
C ASP A 46 1.37 -28.44 20.90
N THR A 47 0.62 -28.57 22.00
CA THR A 47 0.92 -29.47 23.09
C THR A 47 0.64 -30.91 22.67
N CYS A 48 1.65 -31.80 22.69
CA CYS A 48 1.41 -33.23 22.51
C CYS A 48 0.67 -33.83 23.70
N LEU A 49 -0.20 -34.83 23.47
CA LEU A 49 -1.01 -35.52 24.51
C LEU A 49 -0.21 -36.09 25.69
N SER A 50 1.07 -36.38 25.49
CA SER A 50 1.99 -36.87 26.53
C SER A 50 2.60 -35.76 27.41
N SER A 51 2.40 -34.50 27.04
CA SER A 51 3.02 -33.37 27.72
C SER A 51 2.22 -32.99 28.96
N THR A 52 2.92 -32.78 30.07
CA THR A 52 2.34 -32.31 31.34
C THR A 52 2.31 -30.78 31.46
N SER A 53 2.82 -30.08 30.44
CA SER A 53 2.82 -28.61 30.35
C SER A 53 2.48 -28.19 28.92
N ARG A 54 1.81 -27.03 28.79
CA ARG A 54 1.36 -26.53 27.49
C ARG A 54 2.48 -25.84 26.73
N THR A 55 2.53 -26.07 25.42
CA THR A 55 3.47 -25.41 24.50
C THR A 55 2.71 -24.71 23.37
N TYR A 56 3.24 -23.58 22.91
CA TYR A 56 2.55 -22.70 21.96
C TYR A 56 3.45 -22.31 20.79
N LYS A 57 2.87 -22.24 19.59
CA LYS A 57 3.45 -21.64 18.40
C LYS A 57 2.76 -20.31 18.10
N LYS A 58 3.50 -19.41 17.44
CA LYS A 58 3.00 -18.10 17.04
C LYS A 58 2.07 -18.25 15.84
N GLY A 59 0.80 -17.86 16.02
CA GLY A 59 -0.23 -17.84 14.98
C GLY A 59 -0.27 -16.54 14.18
N LEU A 60 -1.39 -16.35 13.48
CA LEU A 60 -1.67 -15.12 12.74
C LEU A 60 -1.80 -13.94 13.70
N ARG A 61 -1.56 -12.73 13.17
CA ARG A 61 -1.78 -11.50 13.93
C ARG A 61 -3.22 -11.04 13.78
N THR A 62 -3.79 -10.53 14.85
CA THR A 62 -5.11 -9.91 14.86
C THR A 62 -4.91 -8.41 15.01
N PRO A 63 -5.00 -7.62 13.92
CA PRO A 63 -4.92 -6.17 14.01
C PRO A 63 -6.03 -5.62 14.90
N GLY A 64 -5.65 -4.80 15.87
CA GLY A 64 -6.61 -4.05 16.69
C GLY A 64 -7.04 -2.76 16.02
N GLN A 65 -8.01 -2.10 16.63
CA GLN A 65 -8.50 -0.80 16.21
C GLN A 65 -7.49 0.29 16.58
N ALA A 66 -7.18 1.16 15.63
CA ALA A 66 -6.48 2.42 15.89
C ALA A 66 -7.50 3.51 16.25
N SER A 67 -7.14 4.42 17.15
CA SER A 67 -7.96 5.57 17.51
C SER A 67 -7.25 6.87 17.17
N LEU A 68 -7.98 7.78 16.52
CA LEU A 68 -7.52 9.10 16.13
C LEU A 68 -8.49 10.14 16.69
N THR A 69 -8.03 10.98 17.61
CA THR A 69 -8.83 12.09 18.13
C THR A 69 -8.51 13.36 17.35
N ILE A 70 -9.54 14.02 16.84
CA ILE A 70 -9.43 15.28 16.10
C ILE A 70 -10.42 16.30 16.68
N ASN A 71 -10.09 17.59 16.57
CA ASN A 71 -11.07 18.65 16.77
C ASN A 71 -11.86 18.80 15.48
N ALA A 72 -13.12 18.37 15.49
CA ALA A 72 -13.93 18.31 14.29
C ALA A 72 -14.24 19.72 13.76
N ASP A 73 -13.94 19.94 12.48
CA ASP A 73 -14.19 21.18 11.75
C ASP A 73 -14.89 20.85 10.42
N PRO A 74 -16.13 21.34 10.18
CA PRO A 74 -16.86 21.08 8.94
C PRO A 74 -16.25 21.75 7.70
N ASN A 75 -15.36 22.75 7.86
CA ASN A 75 -14.70 23.39 6.74
C ASN A 75 -13.45 22.64 6.27
N SER A 76 -12.94 21.72 7.09
CA SER A 76 -11.79 20.91 6.73
C SER A 76 -12.22 19.75 5.83
N ALA A 77 -11.66 19.70 4.63
CA ALA A 77 -11.95 18.63 3.68
C ALA A 77 -11.58 17.25 4.23
N SER A 78 -10.53 17.13 5.05
CA SER A 78 -10.12 15.86 5.64
C SER A 78 -11.17 15.30 6.60
N HIS A 79 -11.78 16.14 7.44
CA HIS A 79 -12.82 15.70 8.38
C HIS A 79 -14.07 15.22 7.68
N VAL A 80 -14.54 15.98 6.69
CA VAL A 80 -15.70 15.60 5.86
C VAL A 80 -15.43 14.29 5.15
N ARG A 81 -14.21 14.09 4.62
CA ARG A 81 -13.83 12.87 3.90
C ARG A 81 -13.75 11.65 4.81
N LEU A 82 -13.25 11.80 6.03
CA LEU A 82 -13.21 10.71 7.01
C LEU A 82 -14.61 10.28 7.43
N HIS A 83 -15.53 11.23 7.67
CA HIS A 83 -16.93 10.91 7.93
C HIS A 83 -17.59 10.24 6.73
N GLN A 84 -17.32 10.68 5.50
CA GLN A 84 -17.87 10.00 4.32
C GLN A 84 -17.37 8.57 4.18
N LEU A 85 -16.10 8.31 4.50
CA LEU A 85 -15.53 6.96 4.49
C LEU A 85 -16.15 6.05 5.55
N SER A 86 -16.56 6.56 6.71
CA SER A 86 -17.27 5.76 7.72
C SER A 86 -18.68 5.38 7.30
N GLU A 87 -19.35 6.23 6.51
CA GLU A 87 -20.71 5.97 6.01
C GLU A 87 -20.76 5.19 4.70
N THR A 88 -19.62 4.97 4.04
CA THR A 88 -19.58 4.32 2.72
C THR A 88 -19.60 2.81 2.88
N ASP A 89 -20.60 2.16 2.25
CA ASP A 89 -20.68 0.70 2.19
C ASP A 89 -19.56 0.09 1.31
N GLY A 90 -19.12 -1.11 1.67
CA GLY A 90 -18.14 -1.89 0.92
C GLY A 90 -16.74 -1.85 1.51
N ASP A 91 -15.76 -2.26 0.72
CA ASP A 91 -14.35 -2.21 1.14
C ASP A 91 -13.81 -0.78 0.93
N THR A 92 -13.71 -0.04 2.03
CA THR A 92 -13.15 1.31 2.08
C THR A 92 -11.76 1.32 2.73
N THR A 93 -11.06 0.18 2.69
CA THR A 93 -9.70 0.07 3.23
C THR A 93 -8.77 1.04 2.49
N ILE A 94 -8.15 1.94 3.25
CA ILE A 94 -7.17 2.90 2.74
C ILE A 94 -5.84 2.76 3.45
N LYS A 95 -4.79 3.31 2.84
CA LYS A 95 -3.45 3.35 3.41
C LYS A 95 -3.30 4.58 4.29
N TRP A 96 -2.64 4.40 5.44
CA TRP A 96 -2.37 5.45 6.41
C TRP A 96 -0.87 5.60 6.62
N ALA A 97 -0.41 6.84 6.81
CA ALA A 97 0.97 7.17 7.13
C ALA A 97 1.04 8.21 8.25
N VAL A 98 1.70 7.87 9.34
CA VAL A 98 1.92 8.77 10.48
C VAL A 98 3.37 9.21 10.47
N GLY A 99 3.60 10.49 10.15
CA GLY A 99 4.91 11.10 10.16
C GLY A 99 5.23 11.65 11.55
N TRP A 100 6.32 11.22 12.16
CA TRP A 100 6.75 11.68 13.49
C TRP A 100 7.30 13.11 13.44
N SER A 101 7.43 13.78 14.58
CA SER A 101 7.93 15.17 14.63
C SER A 101 9.41 15.35 14.27
N ASP A 102 10.14 14.28 13.94
CA ASP A 102 11.56 14.31 13.59
C ASP A 102 11.85 14.78 12.14
N GLY A 103 10.79 15.19 11.43
CA GLY A 103 10.83 15.86 10.13
C GLY A 103 9.48 16.49 9.79
N THR A 104 9.46 17.37 8.79
CA THR A 104 8.25 18.09 8.32
C THR A 104 7.85 17.72 6.90
N ALA A 105 8.59 16.80 6.26
CA ALA A 105 8.32 16.41 4.90
C ALA A 105 6.96 15.70 4.79
N VAL A 106 6.21 16.06 3.75
CA VAL A 106 4.87 15.56 3.43
C VAL A 106 5.02 14.41 2.41
N PRO A 107 4.29 13.29 2.56
CA PRO A 107 4.37 12.21 1.61
C PRO A 107 3.63 12.57 0.31
N THR A 108 3.99 11.89 -0.78
CA THR A 108 3.32 12.06 -2.09
C THR A 108 2.73 10.74 -2.56
N VAL A 109 1.87 10.78 -3.59
CA VAL A 109 1.30 9.57 -4.18
C VAL A 109 2.29 8.98 -5.18
N ALA A 110 2.62 7.70 -5.03
CA ALA A 110 3.25 6.93 -6.09
C ALA A 110 2.20 6.72 -7.18
N ALA A 111 2.47 7.19 -8.40
CA ALA A 111 1.55 6.99 -9.51
C ALA A 111 1.28 5.48 -9.70
N ALA A 112 0.01 5.10 -9.72
CA ALA A 112 -0.39 3.76 -10.15
C ALA A 112 0.10 3.49 -11.58
N GLY A 113 0.27 2.21 -11.89
CA GLY A 113 0.61 1.77 -13.23
C GLY A 113 2.09 1.65 -13.46
N SER A 114 2.74 0.80 -12.69
CA SER A 114 4.06 0.28 -13.02
C SER A 114 3.92 -1.19 -13.45
N LEU A 115 4.79 -1.64 -14.36
CA LEU A 115 4.86 -3.05 -14.71
C LEU A 115 5.34 -3.85 -13.49
N ASP A 116 4.57 -4.85 -13.09
CA ASP A 116 4.81 -5.63 -11.87
C ASP A 116 5.55 -6.93 -12.18
N THR A 117 4.93 -7.80 -12.99
CA THR A 117 5.55 -9.06 -13.42
C THR A 117 5.32 -9.33 -14.90
N ILE A 118 6.22 -10.11 -15.50
CA ILE A 118 5.98 -10.74 -16.80
C ILE A 118 6.17 -12.24 -16.63
N THR A 119 5.10 -12.99 -16.86
CA THR A 119 5.11 -14.46 -16.75
C THR A 119 5.13 -15.06 -18.14
N VAL A 120 6.11 -15.92 -18.41
CA VAL A 120 6.17 -16.69 -19.66
C VAL A 120 5.08 -17.75 -19.64
N THR A 121 4.23 -17.77 -20.66
CA THR A 121 3.14 -18.76 -20.82
C THR A 121 3.48 -19.84 -21.84
N ALA A 122 4.38 -19.54 -22.76
CA ALA A 122 5.07 -20.51 -23.61
C ALA A 122 6.46 -19.95 -23.92
N GLY A 123 7.54 -20.69 -23.66
CA GLY A 123 8.87 -20.15 -23.95
C GLY A 123 9.26 -20.26 -25.43
N GLY A 124 8.52 -21.06 -26.20
CA GLY A 124 8.76 -21.29 -27.62
C GLY A 124 9.95 -22.23 -27.87
N SER A 125 10.50 -22.19 -29.09
CA SER A 125 11.65 -23.05 -29.43
C SER A 125 12.53 -22.46 -30.53
N GLY A 126 13.77 -22.95 -30.59
CA GLY A 126 14.75 -22.61 -31.62
C GLY A 126 15.44 -21.27 -31.40
N TYR A 127 15.41 -20.73 -30.18
CA TYR A 127 16.08 -19.47 -29.87
C TYR A 127 17.59 -19.67 -29.73
N THR A 128 18.36 -19.22 -30.72
CA THR A 128 19.83 -19.27 -30.71
C THR A 128 20.46 -18.03 -30.06
N SER A 129 19.65 -17.01 -29.79
CA SER A 129 20.00 -15.82 -29.00
C SER A 129 18.74 -15.24 -28.36
N ALA A 130 18.89 -14.50 -27.26
CA ALA A 130 17.75 -13.97 -26.52
C ALA A 130 16.91 -13.03 -27.41
N PRO A 131 15.58 -13.24 -27.53
CA PRO A 131 14.73 -12.35 -28.30
C PRO A 131 14.60 -10.99 -27.61
N THR A 132 14.38 -9.95 -28.41
CA THR A 132 14.03 -8.62 -27.92
C THR A 132 12.58 -8.61 -27.44
N VAL A 133 12.38 -8.22 -26.18
CA VAL A 133 11.04 -8.07 -25.58
C VAL A 133 10.52 -6.66 -25.86
N THR A 134 9.37 -6.56 -26.52
CA THR A 134 8.68 -5.30 -26.78
C THR A 134 7.39 -5.24 -25.98
N LEU A 135 7.18 -4.15 -25.24
CA LEU A 135 5.97 -3.91 -24.46
C LEU A 135 5.14 -2.84 -25.16
N THR A 136 3.94 -3.20 -25.61
CA THR A 136 3.07 -2.29 -26.37
C THR A 136 1.67 -2.20 -25.78
N GLY A 137 1.06 -1.03 -25.80
CA GLY A 137 -0.26 -0.80 -25.20
C GLY A 137 -0.19 -0.54 -23.69
N GLY A 138 -1.31 -0.71 -23.00
CA GLY A 138 -1.39 -0.53 -21.54
C GLY A 138 -1.48 0.93 -21.05
N GLY A 139 -1.40 1.92 -21.94
CA GLY A 139 -1.55 3.35 -21.63
C GLY A 139 -0.31 4.02 -21.01
N GLY A 140 0.65 3.24 -20.49
CA GLY A 140 1.88 3.73 -19.87
C GLY A 140 3.07 3.85 -20.83
N SER A 141 4.22 4.26 -20.29
CA SER A 141 5.47 4.41 -21.06
C SER A 141 6.71 4.06 -20.23
N GLY A 142 7.81 3.78 -20.93
CA GLY A 142 9.14 3.61 -20.33
C GLY A 142 9.46 2.22 -19.79
N ALA A 143 8.54 1.24 -19.87
CA ALA A 143 8.87 -0.11 -19.43
C ALA A 143 9.84 -0.81 -20.38
N THR A 144 10.85 -1.47 -19.82
CA THR A 144 11.82 -2.30 -20.55
C THR A 144 12.03 -3.62 -19.83
N ALA A 145 12.22 -4.70 -20.59
CA ALA A 145 12.47 -6.03 -20.06
C ALA A 145 13.41 -6.81 -20.98
N VAL A 146 14.05 -7.85 -20.44
CA VAL A 146 15.02 -8.70 -21.15
C VAL A 146 14.62 -10.16 -20.97
N ALA A 147 14.56 -10.91 -22.09
CA ALA A 147 14.30 -12.34 -22.06
C ALA A 147 15.54 -13.12 -21.61
N VAL A 148 15.31 -14.18 -20.84
CA VAL A 148 16.32 -15.14 -20.39
C VAL A 148 16.04 -16.46 -21.09
N LEU A 149 17.09 -17.06 -21.66
CA LEU A 149 17.02 -18.35 -22.36
C LEU A 149 17.63 -19.47 -21.52
N GLU A 150 17.06 -20.66 -21.65
CA GLU A 150 17.63 -21.94 -21.23
C GLU A 150 17.21 -23.00 -22.25
N ASP A 151 18.15 -23.83 -22.70
CA ASP A 151 17.91 -24.91 -23.68
C ASP A 151 17.07 -24.51 -24.91
N ASP A 152 17.42 -23.40 -25.57
CA ASP A 152 16.75 -22.83 -26.76
C ASP A 152 15.30 -22.34 -26.56
N GLU A 153 14.85 -22.20 -25.30
CA GLU A 153 13.53 -21.73 -24.89
C GLU A 153 13.62 -20.46 -24.02
N VAL A 154 12.63 -19.55 -24.09
CA VAL A 154 12.50 -18.42 -23.15
C VAL A 154 11.94 -18.91 -21.82
N VAL A 155 12.74 -18.88 -20.75
CA VAL A 155 12.32 -19.38 -19.43
C VAL A 155 11.92 -18.28 -18.45
N ALA A 156 12.41 -17.06 -18.64
CA ALA A 156 12.08 -15.93 -17.78
C ALA A 156 12.19 -14.61 -18.53
N ILE A 157 11.54 -13.58 -17.98
CA ILE A 157 11.62 -12.21 -18.49
C ILE A 157 11.89 -11.28 -17.31
N ASN A 158 13.07 -10.67 -17.32
CA ASN A 158 13.50 -9.77 -16.27
C ASN A 158 13.14 -8.34 -16.63
N ILE A 159 12.33 -7.69 -15.80
CA ILE A 159 11.99 -6.27 -15.95
C ILE A 159 13.21 -5.44 -15.54
N THR A 160 13.69 -4.59 -16.46
CA THR A 160 14.83 -3.69 -16.21
C THR A 160 14.39 -2.27 -15.90
N ASN A 161 13.23 -1.86 -16.41
CA ASN A 161 12.52 -0.65 -16.00
C ASN A 161 11.03 -0.97 -15.98
N PRO A 162 10.32 -0.80 -14.85
CA PRO A 162 8.89 -1.06 -14.80
C PRO A 162 8.06 0.02 -15.52
N GLY A 163 8.64 1.18 -15.86
CA GLY A 163 7.92 2.29 -16.47
C GLY A 163 6.86 2.91 -15.55
N THR A 164 6.02 3.80 -16.09
CA THR A 164 4.99 4.51 -15.33
C THR A 164 3.72 4.77 -16.16
N GLY A 165 2.60 4.98 -15.48
CA GLY A 165 1.33 5.40 -16.07
C GLY A 165 0.52 4.29 -16.77
N TYR A 166 0.83 3.02 -16.52
CA TYR A 166 0.08 1.90 -17.08
C TYR A 166 -1.32 1.80 -16.45
N THR A 167 -2.37 1.96 -17.25
CA THR A 167 -3.77 1.79 -16.80
C THR A 167 -4.30 0.39 -17.07
N SER A 168 -3.59 -0.40 -17.86
CA SER A 168 -3.85 -1.82 -18.10
C SER A 168 -2.54 -2.54 -18.45
N ALA A 169 -2.55 -3.88 -18.40
CA ALA A 169 -1.36 -4.66 -18.74
C ALA A 169 -0.95 -4.45 -20.21
N PRO A 170 0.33 -4.14 -20.51
CA PRO A 170 0.81 -4.07 -21.88
C PRO A 170 0.86 -5.48 -22.51
N THR A 171 0.75 -5.53 -23.83
CA THR A 171 1.01 -6.76 -24.59
C THR A 171 2.52 -6.99 -24.71
N VAL A 172 2.94 -8.23 -24.45
CA VAL A 172 4.34 -8.65 -24.57
C VAL A 172 4.57 -9.25 -25.96
N GLY A 173 5.47 -8.66 -26.72
CA GLY A 173 5.91 -9.15 -28.02
C GLY A 173 7.37 -9.59 -27.99
N PHE A 174 7.71 -10.55 -28.85
CA PHE A 174 9.08 -11.06 -29.03
C PHE A 174 9.51 -10.87 -30.47
N THR A 175 10.72 -10.36 -30.68
CA THR A 175 11.31 -10.21 -32.01
C THR A 175 12.79 -10.61 -32.00
N GLY A 176 13.28 -11.19 -33.09
CA GLY A 176 14.67 -11.69 -33.17
C GLY A 176 14.88 -13.04 -32.48
N GLY A 177 16.14 -13.42 -32.27
CA GLY A 177 16.49 -14.69 -31.61
C GLY A 177 16.43 -15.96 -32.47
N ALA A 178 15.97 -15.86 -33.72
CA ALA A 178 15.75 -16.95 -34.68
C ALA A 178 14.70 -18.02 -34.30
N GLY A 179 14.24 -18.05 -33.05
CA GLY A 179 13.18 -18.93 -32.57
C GLY A 179 11.77 -18.41 -32.84
N SER A 180 10.77 -19.20 -32.47
CA SER A 180 9.36 -18.85 -32.59
C SER A 180 8.51 -19.43 -31.46
N GLY A 181 7.28 -18.92 -31.30
CA GLY A 181 6.30 -19.48 -30.37
C GLY A 181 6.43 -19.04 -28.90
N ALA A 182 7.25 -18.03 -28.60
CA ALA A 182 7.26 -17.45 -27.26
C ALA A 182 6.00 -16.62 -27.02
N ALA A 183 5.40 -16.79 -25.85
CA ALA A 183 4.24 -16.05 -25.36
C ALA A 183 4.44 -15.73 -23.87
N ALA A 184 4.01 -14.55 -23.46
CA ALA A 184 4.06 -14.11 -22.08
C ALA A 184 2.91 -13.15 -21.75
N THR A 185 2.55 -13.10 -20.48
CA THR A 185 1.53 -12.20 -19.94
C THR A 185 2.17 -11.25 -18.94
N ALA A 186 1.95 -9.95 -19.15
CA ALA A 186 2.34 -8.92 -18.19
C ALA A 186 1.24 -8.67 -17.17
N THR A 187 1.62 -8.35 -15.93
CA THR A 187 0.76 -7.74 -14.92
C THR A 187 1.25 -6.33 -14.62
N VAL A 188 0.33 -5.45 -14.22
CA VAL A 188 0.65 -4.09 -13.80
C VAL A 188 0.18 -3.91 -12.37
N ASN A 189 0.97 -3.21 -11.57
CA ASN A 189 0.54 -2.76 -10.28
C ASN A 189 -0.27 -1.48 -10.48
N LEU A 190 -1.58 -1.59 -10.29
CA LEU A 190 -2.52 -0.47 -10.32
C LEU A 190 -2.79 0.09 -8.92
N GLU A 191 -2.18 -0.47 -7.88
CA GLU A 191 -2.31 0.05 -6.54
C GLU A 191 -1.48 1.32 -6.38
N GLU A 192 -2.13 2.37 -5.90
CA GLU A 192 -1.45 3.59 -5.47
C GLU A 192 -0.86 3.36 -4.07
N ASP A 193 0.30 3.97 -3.82
CA ASP A 193 0.99 3.87 -2.53
C ASP A 193 1.60 5.21 -2.14
N PHE A 194 2.02 5.34 -0.88
CA PHE A 194 2.77 6.50 -0.44
C PHE A 194 4.22 6.45 -0.91
N VAL A 195 4.69 7.54 -1.49
CA VAL A 195 6.12 7.88 -1.54
C VAL A 195 6.46 8.64 -0.26
N LEU A 196 7.14 7.95 0.66
CA LEU A 196 7.52 8.48 1.97
C LEU A 196 8.92 9.12 1.94
N PRO A 197 9.06 10.42 2.27
CA PRO A 197 10.36 11.07 2.36
C PRO A 197 11.27 10.43 3.42
N PRO A 198 12.57 10.17 3.12
CA PRO A 198 13.50 9.52 4.05
C PRO A 198 13.92 10.42 5.22
N SER A 199 13.63 11.71 5.15
CA SER A 199 13.97 12.73 6.15
C SER A 199 13.07 12.72 7.39
N ARG A 200 12.16 11.76 7.50
CA ARG A 200 11.16 11.64 8.58
C ARG A 200 10.94 10.18 8.93
N THR A 201 10.64 9.90 10.20
CA THR A 201 10.22 8.57 10.64
C THR A 201 8.72 8.38 10.38
N TRP A 202 8.35 7.22 9.84
CA TRP A 202 6.98 6.90 9.44
C TRP A 202 6.46 5.66 10.15
N PHE A 203 5.18 5.68 10.49
CA PHE A 203 4.42 4.48 10.82
C PHE A 203 3.30 4.33 9.79
N VAL A 204 3.30 3.22 9.05
CA VAL A 204 2.30 2.95 8.01
C VAL A 204 1.48 1.70 8.33
N PHE A 205 0.22 1.74 7.95
CA PHE A 205 -0.72 0.63 8.10
C PHE A 205 -1.89 0.80 7.14
N GLU A 206 -2.67 -0.25 6.96
CA GLU A 206 -3.90 -0.22 6.17
C GLU A 206 -5.09 -0.37 7.10
N GLY A 207 -6.21 0.24 6.74
CA GLY A 207 -7.45 0.14 7.50
C GLY A 207 -8.56 1.02 6.96
N TYR A 208 -9.78 0.67 7.31
CA TYR A 208 -10.97 1.46 6.99
C TYR A 208 -11.43 2.25 8.21
N VAL A 209 -12.08 3.39 7.97
CA VAL A 209 -12.71 4.16 9.04
C VAL A 209 -13.97 3.42 9.47
N ALA A 210 -13.98 2.88 10.68
CA ALA A 210 -15.08 2.08 11.19
C ALA A 210 -16.17 2.93 11.86
N ASP A 211 -15.79 4.08 12.44
CA ASP A 211 -16.74 5.00 13.07
C ASP A 211 -16.17 6.42 13.13
N PHE A 212 -17.06 7.41 13.07
CA PHE A 212 -16.76 8.84 13.20
C PHE A 212 -17.79 9.52 14.13
N PRO A 213 -17.75 9.25 15.44
CA PRO A 213 -18.74 9.78 16.38
C PRO A 213 -18.40 11.23 16.76
N PHE A 214 -19.40 12.11 16.85
CA PHE A 214 -19.22 13.48 17.32
C PHE A 214 -19.50 13.61 18.83
N ASP A 215 -18.58 14.24 19.54
CA ASP A 215 -18.70 14.57 20.96
C ASP A 215 -18.96 16.06 21.14
N PHE A 216 -20.03 16.39 21.89
CA PHE A 216 -20.42 17.75 22.22
C PHE A 216 -20.44 17.92 23.74
N ALA A 217 -19.64 18.86 24.27
CA ALA A 217 -19.58 19.16 25.69
C ALA A 217 -19.62 20.67 25.95
N ALA A 218 -20.14 21.07 27.12
CA ALA A 218 -20.18 22.47 27.52
C ALA A 218 -18.75 23.02 27.71
N ASN A 219 -18.49 24.22 27.17
CA ASN A 219 -17.18 24.88 27.18
C ASN A 219 -16.04 24.07 26.51
N ALA A 220 -16.38 23.25 25.52
CA ALA A 220 -15.41 22.50 24.71
C ALA A 220 -15.63 22.75 23.21
N VAL A 221 -14.59 22.48 22.42
CA VAL A 221 -14.73 22.35 20.97
C VAL A 221 -15.38 21.00 20.64
N VAL A 222 -16.00 20.89 19.48
CA VAL A 222 -16.51 19.60 18.99
C VAL A 222 -15.30 18.71 18.70
N SER A 223 -15.28 17.53 19.31
CA SER A 223 -14.24 16.54 19.06
C SER A 223 -14.84 15.28 18.46
N THR A 224 -14.00 14.46 17.85
CA THR A 224 -14.39 13.12 17.42
C THR A 224 -13.23 12.17 17.64
N ALA A 225 -13.57 10.97 18.12
CA ALA A 225 -12.66 9.85 18.28
C ALA A 225 -12.87 8.89 17.10
N VAL A 226 -12.22 9.19 15.98
CA VAL A 226 -12.27 8.36 14.78
C VAL A 226 -11.70 6.99 15.09
N SER A 227 -12.48 5.95 14.80
CA SER A 227 -12.08 4.58 14.99
C SER A 227 -11.68 3.98 13.64
N ILE A 228 -10.47 3.43 13.55
CA ILE A 228 -9.92 2.87 12.32
C ILE A 228 -9.66 1.39 12.54
N GLN A 229 -10.40 0.54 11.85
CA GLN A 229 -10.15 -0.89 11.93
C GLN A 229 -8.99 -1.23 10.99
N ARG A 230 -7.89 -1.70 11.57
CA ARG A 230 -6.69 -2.02 10.80
C ARG A 230 -6.86 -3.34 10.06
N SER A 231 -6.30 -3.40 8.86
CA SER A 231 -6.18 -4.61 8.07
C SER A 231 -4.70 -4.88 7.79
N GLY A 232 -4.31 -6.15 7.80
CA GLY A 232 -2.94 -6.55 7.51
C GLY A 232 -1.89 -6.07 8.51
N GLY A 233 -0.68 -5.82 8.00
CA GLY A 233 0.49 -5.46 8.80
C GLY A 233 0.56 -3.98 9.19
N SER A 234 1.63 -3.63 9.90
CA SER A 234 2.12 -2.26 9.98
C SER A 234 3.62 -2.26 9.85
N ALA A 235 4.17 -1.21 9.26
CA ALA A 235 5.60 -1.00 9.19
C ALA A 235 6.00 0.26 9.94
N TRP A 236 7.08 0.15 10.70
CA TRP A 236 7.78 1.29 11.27
C TRP A 236 9.04 1.54 10.45
N ILE A 237 9.07 2.68 9.76
CA ILE A 237 10.13 3.06 8.83
C ILE A 237 10.93 4.18 9.49
N LYS A 238 12.18 3.87 9.82
CA LYS A 238 13.08 4.81 10.47
C LYS A 238 13.58 5.85 9.46
N LYS A 239 13.70 7.11 9.89
CA LYS A 239 14.47 8.14 9.20
C LYS A 239 15.90 7.66 8.86
N THR A 240 16.31 7.83 7.60
CA THR A 240 17.63 7.38 7.09
C THR A 240 18.54 8.51 6.61
N THR A 241 18.05 9.74 6.58
CA THR A 241 18.80 10.95 6.20
C THR A 241 18.65 12.04 7.25
#